data_AF-A0A965EXU9-F1
#
_entry.id   AF-A0A965EXU9-F1
#
_cell.length_a   1.000
_cell.length_b   1.000
_cell.length_c   1.000
_cell.angle_alpha   90.00
_cell.angle_beta   90.00
_cell.angle_gamma   90.00
#
_symmetry.space_group_name_H-M   'P 1'
#
loop_
_entity.id
_entity.type
_entity.pdbx_description
1 polymer ?
#
loop_
_entity_poly.entity_id
_entity_poly.type
_entity_poly.pdbx_seq_one_letter_code
_entity_poly.pdbx_strand_id
1 'polypeptide(L)'
;AVGTSSPTNADAEDFSRRIGNWGTAARDIGDRWEVVGPDLLRRRLPWSVPTGGGRSMQVVSILCLDSGQSGQILQRAGVSAPDLLLIGQIATSSGPKLALRATDLKVSLDTADRAQTSQVRLQACFGRIASGFPAVENALLAEATASGEGSGMAVEAIRSALAADWDTVAITEGLFVAPDSGFNRWFLEEVEQRRRSGRPPPRLSYRSRRRDEPSGAPDAGASLGFQAHLEPIAARDFLGGLAGWPEAAIVAKCDGIDLDAVDIAVAERCWRVGNGLRGALLAISRRLFLPPTEHVDASGNPRDVVSVLRQVAARHSGTSEALIEAISTALEARRARWDAEASLLAFPVPYATWAQRFEEVRRDGTGGDGASLVDEVAELLASDGSDQLSASGEEDAARRLIARSTRTAHREAHQRHRERVLAEARLLIESGVDETGMIAQLEARRDDWSSHVMDDAGVLARPSTP
;
A
#
# COMPACT_ATOMS: atom_id res chain seq x y z
N ALA A 1 -14.22 7.91 -23.72
CA ALA A 1 -14.31 6.44 -23.62
C ALA A 1 -12.93 5.80 -23.40
N VAL A 2 -12.78 4.99 -22.35
CA VAL A 2 -11.47 4.41 -21.94
C VAL A 2 -11.12 3.13 -22.71
N GLY A 3 -12.12 2.37 -23.14
CA GLY A 3 -11.99 1.13 -23.90
C GLY A 3 -11.68 1.36 -25.38
N THR A 4 -12.06 2.50 -25.96
CA THR A 4 -11.78 2.83 -27.36
C THR A 4 -10.42 3.51 -27.57
N SER A 5 -9.73 3.87 -26.48
CA SER A 5 -8.40 4.48 -26.55
C SER A 5 -7.33 3.45 -26.90
N SER A 6 -6.32 3.85 -27.68
CA SER A 6 -5.19 2.99 -28.05
C SER A 6 -4.58 2.31 -26.81
N PRO A 7 -4.11 1.04 -26.89
CA PRO A 7 -3.38 0.39 -25.81
C PRO A 7 -2.20 1.22 -25.27
N THR A 8 -1.58 2.03 -26.12
CA THR A 8 -0.41 2.88 -25.81
C THR A 8 -0.77 4.27 -25.24
N ASN A 9 -2.06 4.58 -25.05
CA ASN A 9 -2.50 5.91 -24.62
C ASN A 9 -2.21 6.16 -23.13
N ALA A 10 -1.19 6.98 -22.87
CA ALA A 10 -0.74 7.40 -21.54
C ALA A 10 -1.80 8.16 -20.72
N ASP A 11 -2.59 9.03 -21.36
CA ASP A 11 -3.61 9.82 -20.66
C ASP A 11 -4.80 8.95 -20.24
N ALA A 12 -5.19 8.00 -21.09
CA ALA A 12 -6.22 7.01 -20.76
C ALA A 12 -5.77 6.10 -19.61
N GLU A 13 -4.48 5.74 -19.59
CA GLU A 13 -3.87 4.96 -18.52
C GLU A 13 -3.92 5.71 -17.19
N ASP A 14 -3.41 6.94 -17.14
CA ASP A 14 -3.42 7.81 -15.96
C ASP A 14 -4.84 8.10 -15.45
N PHE A 15 -5.77 8.37 -16.36
CA PHE A 15 -7.17 8.56 -16.02
C PHE A 15 -7.79 7.30 -15.39
N SER A 16 -7.60 6.13 -16.00
CA SER A 16 -8.15 4.87 -15.46
C SER A 16 -7.58 4.53 -14.07
N ARG A 17 -6.31 4.85 -13.81
CA ARG A 17 -5.68 4.67 -12.49
C ARG A 17 -6.33 5.57 -11.43
N ARG A 18 -6.60 6.84 -11.75
CA ARG A 18 -7.33 7.75 -10.85
C ARG A 18 -8.69 7.19 -10.45
N ILE A 19 -9.48 6.75 -11.44
CA ILE A 19 -10.82 6.21 -11.20
C ILE A 19 -10.74 4.89 -10.42
N GLY A 20 -9.86 3.98 -10.83
CA GLY A 20 -9.72 2.68 -10.15
C GLY A 20 -9.30 2.77 -8.70
N ASN A 21 -8.60 3.83 -8.30
CA ASN A 21 -8.25 4.05 -6.90
C ASN A 21 -9.45 4.38 -5.99
N TRP A 22 -10.63 4.68 -6.55
CA TRP A 22 -11.87 4.71 -5.78
C TRP A 22 -12.26 3.33 -5.24
N GLY A 23 -11.81 2.25 -5.88
CA GLY A 23 -12.07 0.85 -5.50
C GLY A 23 -10.82 0.07 -5.08
N THR A 24 -9.70 0.75 -4.80
CA THR A 24 -8.40 0.14 -4.46
C THR A 24 -7.73 -0.69 -5.56
N ALA A 25 -8.08 -0.48 -6.83
CA ALA A 25 -7.56 -1.23 -7.98
C ALA A 25 -6.03 -1.37 -8.04
N ALA A 26 -5.26 -0.34 -7.64
CA ALA A 26 -3.80 -0.40 -7.68
C ALA A 26 -3.22 -1.48 -6.75
N ARG A 27 -3.84 -1.71 -5.59
CA ARG A 27 -3.44 -2.78 -4.67
C ARG A 27 -3.84 -4.13 -5.26
N ASP A 28 -5.12 -4.29 -5.60
CA ASP A 28 -5.67 -5.58 -6.04
C ASP A 28 -4.94 -6.15 -7.27
N ILE A 29 -4.56 -5.30 -8.23
CA ILE A 29 -3.84 -5.73 -9.44
C ILE A 29 -2.35 -5.99 -9.17
N GLY A 30 -1.74 -5.26 -8.23
CA GLY A 30 -0.38 -5.51 -7.78
C GLY A 30 -0.27 -6.87 -7.09
N ASP A 31 -1.10 -7.09 -6.08
CA ASP A 31 -1.21 -8.36 -5.35
C ASP A 31 -1.49 -9.52 -6.31
N ARG A 32 -2.35 -9.31 -7.32
CA ARG A 32 -2.62 -10.32 -8.35
C ARG A 32 -1.38 -10.66 -9.16
N TRP A 33 -0.58 -9.67 -9.55
CA TRP A 33 0.63 -9.88 -10.33
C TRP A 33 1.71 -10.60 -9.52
N GLU A 34 1.83 -10.29 -8.24
CA GLU A 34 2.72 -10.98 -7.31
C GLU A 34 2.35 -12.46 -7.10
N VAL A 35 1.08 -12.82 -7.27
CA VAL A 35 0.62 -14.21 -7.23
C VAL A 35 0.83 -14.92 -8.57
N VAL A 36 0.44 -14.29 -9.69
CA VAL A 36 0.42 -14.97 -11.00
C VAL A 36 1.77 -14.94 -11.71
N GLY A 37 2.52 -13.84 -11.60
CA GLY A 37 3.81 -13.64 -12.26
C GLY A 37 4.83 -14.73 -11.97
N PRO A 38 5.08 -15.10 -10.70
CA PRO A 38 6.04 -16.15 -10.36
C PRO A 38 5.70 -17.50 -10.97
N ASP A 39 4.42 -17.87 -10.97
CA ASP A 39 3.96 -19.14 -11.52
C ASP A 39 4.11 -19.21 -13.03
N LEU A 40 3.88 -18.10 -13.73
CA LEU A 40 4.15 -18.00 -15.16
C LEU A 40 5.65 -18.16 -15.45
N LEU A 41 6.51 -17.46 -14.71
CA LEU A 41 7.96 -17.56 -14.88
C LEU A 41 8.48 -18.97 -14.57
N ARG A 42 7.95 -19.63 -13.53
CA ARG A 42 8.33 -21.02 -13.18
C ARG A 42 8.03 -22.01 -14.29
N ARG A 43 6.90 -21.85 -15.01
CA ARG A 43 6.55 -22.70 -16.16
C ARG A 43 7.51 -22.56 -17.34
N ARG A 44 8.33 -21.49 -17.36
CA ARG A 44 9.36 -21.28 -18.39
C ARG A 44 10.69 -21.93 -18.04
N LEU A 45 10.88 -22.40 -16.80
CA LEU A 45 12.18 -22.94 -16.39
C LEU A 45 12.52 -24.23 -17.15
N PRO A 46 13.79 -24.41 -17.58
CA PRO A 46 14.85 -23.41 -17.58
C PRO A 46 14.68 -22.38 -18.71
N TRP A 47 15.01 -21.11 -18.45
CA TRP A 47 14.95 -20.04 -19.46
C TRP A 47 16.20 -19.15 -19.43
N SER A 48 16.52 -18.55 -20.58
CA SER A 48 17.68 -17.66 -20.73
C SER A 48 17.24 -16.20 -20.73
N VAL A 49 17.86 -15.38 -19.88
CA VAL A 49 17.57 -13.95 -19.74
C VAL A 49 18.85 -13.12 -19.93
N PRO A 50 18.83 -12.02 -20.72
CA PRO A 50 19.99 -11.14 -20.87
C PRO A 50 20.38 -10.51 -19.53
N THR A 51 21.68 -10.45 -19.20
CA THR A 51 22.19 -9.83 -17.95
C THR A 51 22.93 -8.52 -18.18
N GLY A 52 22.90 -8.00 -19.40
CA GLY A 52 23.73 -6.87 -19.83
C GLY A 52 25.15 -7.27 -20.26
N GLY A 53 25.80 -6.42 -21.05
CA GLY A 53 27.15 -6.66 -21.56
C GLY A 53 27.27 -7.86 -22.51
N GLY A 54 26.20 -8.20 -23.25
CA GLY A 54 26.17 -9.32 -24.19
C GLY A 54 26.10 -10.71 -23.54
N ARG A 55 25.97 -10.78 -22.20
CA ARG A 55 25.84 -12.05 -21.47
C ARG A 55 24.38 -12.41 -21.22
N SER A 56 24.13 -13.70 -21.07
CA SER A 56 22.84 -14.24 -20.63
C SER A 56 23.03 -15.12 -19.40
N MET A 57 21.98 -15.18 -18.58
CA MET A 57 21.84 -16.05 -17.45
C MET A 57 20.84 -17.14 -17.80
N GLN A 58 21.24 -18.40 -17.67
CA GLN A 58 20.31 -19.53 -17.68
C GLN A 58 19.72 -19.66 -16.29
N VAL A 59 18.48 -19.21 -16.11
CA VAL A 59 17.75 -19.30 -14.86
C VAL A 59 17.20 -20.72 -14.74
N VAL A 60 17.45 -21.33 -13.59
CA VAL A 60 17.02 -22.69 -13.27
C VAL A 60 16.10 -22.73 -12.04
N SER A 61 16.10 -21.68 -11.22
CA SER A 61 15.28 -21.63 -10.01
C SER A 61 14.82 -20.20 -9.73
N ILE A 62 13.66 -20.06 -9.09
CA ILE A 62 13.04 -18.78 -8.73
C ILE A 62 12.54 -18.88 -7.29
N LEU A 63 13.01 -17.98 -6.41
CA LEU A 63 12.51 -17.84 -5.04
C LEU A 63 11.63 -16.59 -4.93
N CYS A 64 10.53 -16.69 -4.17
CA CYS A 64 9.61 -15.61 -3.86
C CYS A 64 9.99 -14.97 -2.53
N LEU A 65 10.86 -13.97 -2.57
CA LEU A 65 11.42 -13.42 -1.34
C LEU A 65 10.45 -12.53 -0.56
N ASP A 66 9.43 -11.93 -1.19
CA ASP A 66 8.44 -11.09 -0.46
C ASP A 66 7.16 -11.86 -0.11
N SER A 67 6.68 -12.73 -1.00
CA SER A 67 5.44 -13.49 -0.80
C SER A 67 5.65 -14.94 -0.30
N GLY A 68 6.89 -15.43 -0.27
CA GLY A 68 7.23 -16.78 0.20
C GLY A 68 7.33 -16.89 1.73
N GLN A 69 7.69 -18.08 2.21
CA GLN A 69 7.89 -18.33 3.65
C GLN A 69 8.97 -17.41 4.25
N SER A 70 9.96 -17.03 3.44
CA SER A 70 11.03 -16.11 3.80
C SER A 70 10.55 -14.66 3.95
N GLY A 71 9.53 -14.23 3.19
CA GLY A 71 9.08 -12.84 3.10
C GLY A 71 8.48 -12.27 4.37
N GLN A 72 7.58 -13.00 5.04
CA GLN A 72 7.01 -12.55 6.31
C GLN A 72 8.10 -12.37 7.38
N ILE A 73 9.14 -13.19 7.35
CA ILE A 73 10.26 -13.13 8.30
C ILE A 73 11.19 -11.95 7.95
N LEU A 74 11.48 -11.74 6.65
CA LEU A 74 12.24 -10.60 6.14
C LEU A 74 11.59 -9.26 6.49
N GLN A 75 10.28 -9.14 6.31
CA GLN A 75 9.52 -7.93 6.67
C GLN A 75 9.58 -7.65 8.18
N ARG A 76 9.40 -8.67 9.04
CA ARG A 76 9.54 -8.52 10.50
C ARG A 76 10.97 -8.16 10.93
N ALA A 77 11.97 -8.62 10.20
CA ALA A 77 13.37 -8.28 10.39
C ALA A 77 13.72 -6.85 9.93
N GLY A 78 12.78 -6.15 9.29
CA GLY A 78 13.02 -4.83 8.69
C GLY A 78 14.03 -4.88 7.55
N VAL A 79 14.16 -6.04 6.89
CA VAL A 79 15.04 -6.27 5.75
C VAL A 79 14.19 -6.15 4.49
N SER A 80 14.53 -5.20 3.63
CA SER A 80 13.82 -5.04 2.36
C SER A 80 14.45 -5.92 1.29
N ALA A 81 13.66 -6.82 0.73
CA ALA A 81 14.03 -7.75 -0.34
C ALA A 81 13.37 -7.36 -1.68
N PRO A 82 13.92 -7.77 -2.83
CA PRO A 82 13.18 -7.75 -4.08
C PRO A 82 12.05 -8.79 -4.05
N ASP A 83 11.03 -8.67 -4.90
CA ASP A 83 9.90 -9.62 -4.92
C ASP A 83 10.37 -11.05 -5.21
N LEU A 84 11.27 -11.18 -6.20
CA LEU A 84 11.82 -12.45 -6.66
C LEU A 84 13.35 -12.46 -6.68
N LEU A 85 13.90 -13.64 -6.48
CA LEU A 85 15.31 -13.95 -6.72
C LEU A 85 15.42 -15.04 -7.78
N LEU A 86 15.94 -14.66 -8.94
CA LEU A 86 16.28 -15.64 -9.98
C LEU A 86 17.66 -16.22 -9.68
N ILE A 87 17.78 -17.54 -9.81
CA ILE A 87 19.00 -18.28 -9.58
C ILE A 87 19.33 -19.11 -10.81
N GLY A 88 20.59 -19.11 -11.20
CA GLY A 88 21.01 -19.64 -12.48
C GLY A 88 22.51 -19.68 -12.65
N GLN A 89 22.94 -19.77 -13.91
CA GLN A 89 24.34 -19.72 -14.29
C GLN A 89 24.57 -18.67 -15.37
N ILE A 90 25.72 -18.02 -15.30
CA ILE A 90 26.26 -17.19 -16.37
C ILE A 90 27.52 -17.84 -16.93
N ALA A 91 27.69 -17.78 -18.25
CA ALA A 91 28.94 -18.19 -18.87
C ALA A 91 30.03 -17.15 -18.58
N THR A 92 31.20 -17.61 -18.11
CA THR A 92 32.39 -16.78 -17.92
C THR A 92 33.59 -17.40 -18.65
N SER A 93 34.67 -16.64 -18.80
CA SER A 93 35.90 -17.12 -19.44
C SER A 93 36.55 -18.30 -18.69
N SER A 94 36.26 -18.47 -17.40
CA SER A 94 36.75 -19.56 -16.56
C SER A 94 35.74 -20.70 -16.37
N GLY A 95 34.60 -20.68 -17.08
CA GLY A 95 33.53 -21.67 -16.96
C GLY A 95 32.19 -21.09 -16.48
N PRO A 96 31.15 -21.93 -16.27
CA PRO A 96 29.87 -21.47 -15.73
C PRO A 96 30.02 -21.02 -14.28
N LYS A 97 29.48 -19.85 -13.95
CA LYS A 97 29.46 -19.31 -12.58
C LYS A 97 28.02 -19.18 -12.09
N LEU A 98 27.77 -19.50 -10.82
CA LEU A 98 26.46 -19.30 -10.21
C LEU A 98 26.09 -17.82 -10.24
N ALA A 99 24.82 -17.53 -10.48
CA ALA A 99 24.32 -16.18 -10.60
C ALA A 99 23.02 -15.99 -9.82
N LEU A 100 22.94 -14.82 -9.20
CA LEU A 100 21.76 -14.30 -8.53
C LEU A 100 21.29 -13.04 -9.27
N ARG A 101 19.97 -12.88 -9.35
CA ARG A 101 19.36 -11.71 -9.95
C ARG A 101 18.15 -11.24 -9.16
N ALA A 102 18.25 -10.05 -8.58
CA ALA A 102 17.12 -9.36 -7.97
C ALA A 102 16.09 -9.03 -9.06
N THR A 103 14.86 -9.44 -8.84
CA THR A 103 13.75 -9.25 -9.78
C THR A 103 12.55 -8.69 -9.06
N ASP A 104 11.93 -7.68 -9.65
CA ASP A 104 10.80 -6.96 -9.08
C ASP A 104 9.63 -6.99 -10.07
N LEU A 105 8.45 -7.32 -9.56
CA LEU A 105 7.22 -7.50 -10.30
C LEU A 105 6.48 -6.16 -10.39
N LYS A 106 6.23 -5.70 -11.61
CA LYS A 106 5.51 -4.44 -11.86
C LYS A 106 4.40 -4.67 -12.85
N VAL A 107 3.17 -4.32 -12.46
CA VAL A 107 2.04 -4.28 -13.42
C VAL A 107 2.34 -3.26 -14.51
N SER A 108 2.92 -2.12 -14.13
CA SER A 108 3.28 -1.06 -15.06
C SER A 108 4.70 -0.54 -14.83
N LEU A 109 5.50 -0.55 -15.89
CA LEU A 109 6.93 -0.25 -15.83
C LEU A 109 7.26 1.23 -15.55
N ASP A 110 6.30 2.15 -15.76
CA ASP A 110 6.47 3.56 -15.41
C ASP A 110 6.58 3.82 -13.90
N THR A 111 6.19 2.84 -13.09
CA THR A 111 6.27 2.89 -11.62
C THR A 111 7.54 2.23 -11.07
N ALA A 112 8.36 1.65 -11.94
CA ALA A 112 9.54 0.91 -11.53
C ALA A 112 10.66 1.83 -11.02
N ASP A 113 11.27 1.45 -9.90
CA ASP A 113 12.41 2.16 -9.31
C ASP A 113 13.65 1.24 -9.31
N ARG A 114 14.72 1.66 -10.00
CA ARG A 114 15.98 0.89 -10.09
C ARG A 114 16.57 0.56 -8.71
N ALA A 115 16.30 1.36 -7.69
CA ALA A 115 16.75 1.07 -6.33
C ALA A 115 16.16 -0.25 -5.79
N GLN A 116 15.00 -0.69 -6.29
CA GLN A 116 14.34 -1.95 -5.91
C GLN A 116 15.14 -3.18 -6.34
N THR A 117 15.76 -3.15 -7.51
CA THR A 117 16.49 -4.30 -8.08
C THR A 117 18.00 -4.10 -8.08
N SER A 118 18.53 -3.17 -7.29
CA SER A 118 19.97 -2.84 -7.32
C SER A 118 20.83 -3.94 -6.69
N GLN A 119 22.00 -4.19 -7.28
CA GLN A 119 22.94 -5.22 -6.81
C GLN A 119 23.41 -4.94 -5.37
N VAL A 120 23.71 -3.68 -5.08
CA VAL A 120 24.15 -3.23 -3.74
C VAL A 120 23.09 -3.53 -2.69
N ARG A 121 21.81 -3.31 -3.00
CA ARG A 121 20.71 -3.64 -2.09
C ARG A 121 20.58 -5.13 -1.85
N LEU A 122 20.78 -5.96 -2.88
CA LEU A 122 20.76 -7.41 -2.74
C LEU A 122 21.93 -7.92 -1.87
N GLN A 123 23.14 -7.39 -2.09
CA GLN A 123 24.31 -7.70 -1.24
C GLN A 123 24.08 -7.30 0.21
N ALA A 124 23.56 -6.08 0.44
CA ALA A 124 23.22 -5.59 1.78
C ALA A 124 22.12 -6.45 2.45
N CYS A 125 21.15 -6.95 1.67
CA CYS A 125 20.13 -7.88 2.15
C CYS A 125 20.77 -9.17 2.69
N PHE A 126 21.60 -9.85 1.88
CA PHE A 126 22.30 -11.07 2.32
C PHE A 126 23.22 -10.84 3.52
N GLY A 127 23.99 -9.76 3.52
CA GLY A 127 24.87 -9.41 4.65
C GLY A 127 24.08 -9.19 5.95
N ARG A 128 22.92 -8.53 5.86
CA ARG A 128 22.05 -8.31 7.02
C ARG A 128 21.45 -9.61 7.52
N ILE A 129 20.97 -10.49 6.63
CA ILE A 129 20.45 -11.82 6.98
C ILE A 129 21.50 -12.62 7.76
N ALA A 130 22.72 -12.72 7.20
CA ALA A 130 23.83 -13.46 7.80
C ALA A 130 24.24 -12.91 9.18
N SER A 131 24.11 -11.60 9.41
CA SER A 131 24.54 -10.97 10.67
C SER A 131 23.58 -11.11 11.86
N GLY A 132 22.35 -11.61 11.67
CA GLY A 132 21.39 -11.59 12.79
C GLY A 132 20.01 -12.20 12.57
N PHE A 133 19.75 -12.88 11.44
CA PHE A 133 18.42 -13.44 11.14
C PHE A 133 18.47 -14.92 10.72
N PRO A 134 18.87 -15.85 11.61
CA PRO A 134 18.99 -17.28 11.29
C PRO A 134 17.67 -17.93 10.86
N ALA A 135 16.52 -17.40 11.33
CA ALA A 135 15.20 -17.84 10.87
C ALA A 135 14.97 -17.53 9.38
N VAL A 136 15.49 -16.41 8.88
CA VAL A 136 15.40 -16.04 7.46
C VAL A 136 16.32 -16.93 6.63
N GLU A 137 17.54 -17.16 7.08
CA GLU A 137 18.47 -18.10 6.43
C GLU A 137 17.84 -19.49 6.26
N ASN A 138 17.28 -20.05 7.34
CA ASN A 138 16.62 -21.35 7.30
C ASN A 138 15.45 -21.36 6.32
N ALA A 139 14.64 -20.29 6.28
CA ALA A 139 13.52 -20.18 5.34
C ALA A 139 14.00 -20.12 3.88
N LEU A 140 15.05 -19.35 3.59
CA LEU A 140 15.63 -19.26 2.24
C LEU A 140 16.19 -20.60 1.76
N LEU A 141 16.91 -21.31 2.64
CA LEU A 141 17.46 -22.62 2.31
C LEU A 141 16.37 -23.67 2.14
N ALA A 142 15.30 -23.62 2.94
CA ALA A 142 14.13 -24.49 2.77
C ALA A 142 13.44 -24.23 1.43
N GLU A 143 13.23 -22.97 1.06
CA GLU A 143 12.64 -22.57 -0.21
C GLU A 143 13.51 -23.00 -1.41
N ALA A 144 14.84 -22.81 -1.31
CA ALA A 144 15.79 -23.27 -2.31
C ALA A 144 15.84 -24.79 -2.43
N THR A 145 15.64 -25.53 -1.35
CA THR A 145 15.55 -27.00 -1.38
C THR A 145 14.26 -27.46 -2.05
N ALA A 146 13.17 -26.73 -1.83
CA ALA A 146 11.85 -27.03 -2.38
C ALA A 146 11.68 -26.61 -3.86
N SER A 147 12.66 -25.92 -4.46
CA SER A 147 12.51 -25.33 -5.81
C SER A 147 12.55 -26.32 -6.97
N GLY A 148 12.69 -27.63 -6.70
CA GLY A 148 12.59 -28.70 -7.69
C GLY A 148 13.88 -28.90 -8.50
N GLU A 149 13.75 -29.00 -9.82
CA GLU A 149 14.89 -29.13 -10.74
C GLU A 149 15.75 -27.86 -10.69
N GLY A 150 16.91 -27.94 -10.03
CA GLY A 150 17.78 -26.78 -9.76
C GLY A 150 18.02 -26.52 -8.27
N SER A 151 17.38 -27.27 -7.38
CA SER A 151 17.51 -27.10 -5.91
C SER A 151 18.97 -27.14 -5.42
N GLY A 152 19.79 -28.05 -5.93
CA GLY A 152 21.21 -28.11 -5.58
C GLY A 152 21.97 -26.82 -5.91
N MET A 153 21.71 -26.24 -7.09
CA MET A 153 22.30 -24.95 -7.47
C MET A 153 21.72 -23.78 -6.68
N ALA A 154 20.42 -23.82 -6.39
CA ALA A 154 19.75 -22.80 -5.59
C ALA A 154 20.33 -22.74 -4.17
N VAL A 155 20.44 -23.91 -3.52
CA VAL A 155 21.03 -24.02 -2.17
C VAL A 155 22.48 -23.52 -2.16
N GLU A 156 23.29 -23.93 -3.14
CA GLU A 156 24.68 -23.50 -3.22
C GLU A 156 24.80 -21.98 -3.42
N ALA A 157 24.02 -21.40 -4.35
CA ALA A 157 24.05 -19.96 -4.60
C ALA A 157 23.63 -19.14 -3.36
N ILE A 158 22.63 -19.61 -2.61
CA ILE A 158 22.19 -18.97 -1.37
C ILE A 158 23.26 -19.08 -0.28
N ARG A 159 23.89 -20.26 -0.11
CA ARG A 159 24.99 -20.44 0.86
C ARG A 159 26.17 -19.54 0.55
N SER A 160 26.63 -19.51 -0.71
CA SER A 160 27.71 -18.62 -1.13
C SER A 160 27.38 -17.15 -0.89
N ALA A 161 26.14 -16.73 -1.18
CA ALA A 161 25.71 -15.35 -0.95
C ALA A 161 25.64 -14.96 0.53
N LEU A 162 25.14 -15.84 1.39
CA LEU A 162 25.12 -15.64 2.85
C LEU A 162 26.53 -15.60 3.45
N ALA A 163 27.46 -16.37 2.89
CA ALA A 163 28.88 -16.33 3.25
C ALA A 163 29.65 -15.14 2.64
N ALA A 164 28.99 -14.29 1.84
CA ALA A 164 29.59 -13.22 1.05
C ALA A 164 30.71 -13.68 0.10
N ASP A 165 30.64 -14.93 -0.38
CA ASP A 165 31.56 -15.51 -1.36
C ASP A 165 31.16 -15.11 -2.79
N TRP A 166 31.49 -13.87 -3.14
CA TRP A 166 31.21 -13.31 -4.47
C TRP A 166 32.14 -13.84 -5.57
N ASP A 167 33.13 -14.66 -5.22
CA ASP A 167 33.99 -15.36 -6.17
C ASP A 167 33.27 -16.60 -6.72
N THR A 168 32.47 -17.27 -5.88
CA THR A 168 31.62 -18.41 -6.30
C THR A 168 30.30 -17.95 -6.93
N VAL A 169 29.65 -16.91 -6.38
CA VAL A 169 28.35 -16.42 -6.88
C VAL A 169 28.42 -14.98 -7.40
N ALA A 170 27.90 -14.72 -8.59
CA ALA A 170 27.79 -13.38 -9.16
C ALA A 170 26.40 -12.79 -8.94
N ILE A 171 26.31 -11.49 -8.65
CA ILE A 171 25.05 -10.76 -8.71
C ILE A 171 24.98 -10.02 -10.05
N THR A 172 23.94 -10.29 -10.83
CA THR A 172 23.73 -9.71 -12.17
C THR A 172 22.89 -8.43 -12.11
N GLU A 173 22.79 -7.67 -13.22
CA GLU A 173 21.94 -6.47 -13.25
C GLU A 173 20.48 -6.83 -12.95
N GLY A 174 19.76 -6.00 -12.20
CA GLY A 174 18.37 -6.27 -11.82
C GLY A 174 17.43 -6.48 -13.02
N LEU A 175 16.25 -7.05 -12.76
CA LEU A 175 15.20 -7.27 -13.77
C LEU A 175 13.86 -6.76 -13.25
N PHE A 176 13.10 -6.08 -14.10
CA PHE A 176 11.68 -5.88 -13.87
C PHE A 176 10.88 -6.87 -14.71
N VAL A 177 9.84 -7.46 -14.14
CA VAL A 177 8.93 -8.34 -14.87
C VAL A 177 7.53 -7.74 -14.84
N ALA A 178 6.96 -7.55 -16.02
CA ALA A 178 5.64 -6.95 -16.19
C ALA A 178 4.78 -7.75 -17.15
N PRO A 179 3.44 -7.64 -17.09
CA PRO A 179 2.57 -8.18 -18.11
C PRO A 179 2.91 -7.58 -19.47
N ASP A 180 2.86 -8.39 -20.53
CA ASP A 180 3.04 -7.93 -21.90
C ASP A 180 1.82 -7.14 -22.39
N SER A 181 1.81 -5.86 -22.04
CA SER A 181 0.74 -4.91 -22.37
C SER A 181 1.19 -3.90 -23.40
N GLY A 182 0.26 -3.40 -24.21
CA GLY A 182 0.54 -2.32 -25.15
C GLY A 182 1.15 -1.08 -24.48
N PHE A 183 0.73 -0.78 -23.25
CA PHE A 183 1.31 0.29 -22.45
C PHE A 183 2.78 0.02 -22.07
N ASN A 184 3.09 -1.19 -21.57
CA ASN A 184 4.46 -1.55 -21.19
C ASN A 184 5.40 -1.64 -22.39
N ARG A 185 4.92 -2.14 -23.55
CA ARG A 185 5.67 -2.11 -24.82
C ARG A 185 6.01 -0.69 -25.23
N TRP A 186 5.01 0.20 -25.27
CA TRP A 186 5.21 1.62 -25.58
C TRP A 186 6.18 2.30 -24.60
N PHE A 187 6.06 2.02 -23.29
CA PHE A 187 6.93 2.61 -22.29
C PHE A 187 8.41 2.24 -22.51
N LEU A 188 8.67 0.97 -22.84
CA LEU A 188 10.03 0.51 -23.15
C LEU A 188 10.58 1.15 -24.44
N GLU A 189 9.75 1.28 -25.47
CA GLU A 189 10.11 1.99 -26.71
C GLU A 189 10.47 3.46 -26.43
N GLU A 190 9.68 4.15 -25.62
CA GLU A 190 9.94 5.53 -25.20
C GLU A 190 11.23 5.66 -24.38
N VAL A 191 11.48 4.77 -23.43
CA VAL A 191 12.72 4.74 -22.64
C VAL A 191 13.93 4.61 -23.57
N GLU A 192 13.86 3.71 -24.54
CA GLU A 192 14.93 3.46 -25.50
C GLU A 192 15.11 4.62 -26.51
N GLN A 193 14.03 5.22 -27.00
CA GLN A 193 14.11 6.41 -27.84
C GLN A 193 14.76 7.58 -27.09
N ARG A 194 14.34 7.80 -25.83
CA ARG A 194 14.88 8.87 -25.00
C ARG A 194 16.34 8.62 -24.66
N ARG A 195 16.72 7.37 -24.41
CA ARG A 195 18.12 6.95 -24.30
C ARG A 195 18.97 7.40 -25.47
N ARG A 196 18.53 7.09 -26.70
CA ARG A 196 19.26 7.46 -27.91
C ARG A 196 19.39 8.97 -28.09
N SER A 197 18.38 9.71 -27.65
CA SER A 197 18.34 11.18 -27.74
C SER A 197 18.97 11.92 -26.56
N GLY A 198 19.44 11.22 -25.52
CA GLY A 198 19.94 11.84 -24.27
C GLY A 198 18.86 12.55 -23.43
N ARG A 199 17.58 12.27 -23.66
CA ARG A 199 16.46 12.84 -22.88
C ARG A 199 16.20 12.01 -21.62
N PRO A 200 15.70 12.63 -20.53
CA PRO A 200 15.32 11.89 -19.33
C PRO A 200 14.15 10.94 -19.61
N PRO A 201 14.07 9.81 -18.89
CA PRO A 201 13.02 8.81 -19.10
C PRO A 201 11.61 9.42 -18.95
N PRO A 202 10.60 8.85 -19.63
CA PRO A 202 9.22 9.31 -19.48
C PRO A 202 8.77 9.17 -18.02
N ARG A 203 8.14 10.21 -17.48
CA ARG A 203 7.47 10.16 -16.17
C ARG A 203 5.97 10.34 -16.42
N LEU A 204 5.17 9.34 -16.05
CA LEU A 204 3.73 9.57 -15.91
C LEU A 204 3.47 10.42 -14.68
N SER A 205 2.55 11.38 -14.82
CA SER A 205 2.26 12.40 -13.81
C SER A 205 1.31 11.89 -12.73
N TYR A 206 1.49 10.64 -12.25
CA TYR A 206 0.71 10.07 -11.14
C TYR A 206 1.41 10.19 -9.78
N ARG A 207 2.41 11.06 -9.67
CA ARG A 207 2.68 11.69 -8.38
C ARG A 207 1.92 13.00 -8.37
N SER A 208 0.80 13.02 -7.64
CA SER A 208 0.51 14.19 -6.82
C SER A 208 1.85 14.69 -6.31
N ARG A 209 2.29 15.88 -6.74
CA ARG A 209 3.43 16.56 -6.13
C ARG A 209 3.23 16.41 -4.63
N ARG A 210 4.04 15.59 -3.96
CA ARG A 210 4.28 15.79 -2.55
C ARG A 210 4.86 17.20 -2.51
N ARG A 211 4.00 18.19 -2.25
CA ARG A 211 4.42 19.45 -1.68
C ARG A 211 5.28 19.04 -0.48
N ASP A 212 6.52 19.50 -0.45
CA ASP A 212 7.42 19.43 0.70
C ASP A 212 8.38 18.22 0.79
N GLU A 213 8.82 17.62 -0.32
CA GLU A 213 10.16 17.00 -0.33
C GLU A 213 11.18 18.02 -0.87
N PRO A 214 12.18 18.45 -0.05
CA PRO A 214 13.19 19.37 -0.51
C PRO A 214 13.93 18.77 -1.70
N SER A 215 14.18 19.61 -2.71
CA SER A 215 14.85 19.32 -3.98
C SER A 215 16.31 18.90 -3.79
N GLY A 216 16.53 17.76 -3.15
CA GLY A 216 17.83 17.22 -2.79
C GLY A 216 17.97 15.72 -3.05
N ALA A 217 17.11 15.12 -3.88
CA ALA A 217 17.43 13.82 -4.46
C ALA A 217 18.46 14.05 -5.58
N PRO A 218 19.63 13.38 -5.55
CA PRO A 218 20.68 13.61 -6.52
C PRO A 218 20.15 13.38 -7.93
N ASP A 219 20.51 14.29 -8.83
CA ASP A 219 20.44 14.07 -10.26
C ASP A 219 21.01 12.68 -10.57
N ALA A 220 20.12 11.73 -10.86
CA ALA A 220 20.46 10.41 -11.37
C ALA A 220 20.90 10.54 -12.84
N GLY A 221 21.95 11.32 -13.08
CA GLY A 221 22.80 11.15 -14.25
C GLY A 221 23.58 9.84 -14.09
N ALA A 222 22.95 8.70 -14.36
CA ALA A 222 23.63 7.40 -14.43
C ALA A 222 22.84 6.40 -15.30
N SER A 223 23.30 6.25 -16.55
CA SER A 223 23.14 5.10 -17.44
C SER A 223 21.70 4.59 -17.71
N LEU A 224 21.29 4.81 -18.96
CA LEU A 224 20.02 4.47 -19.61
C LEU A 224 19.80 2.95 -19.82
N GLY A 225 20.01 2.13 -18.79
CA GLY A 225 19.78 0.68 -18.82
C GLY A 225 18.72 0.27 -17.81
N PHE A 226 17.47 0.18 -18.26
CA PHE A 226 16.38 -0.46 -17.52
C PHE A 226 16.13 -1.81 -18.18
N GLN A 227 16.41 -2.91 -17.48
CA GLN A 227 16.15 -4.26 -18.02
C GLN A 227 14.78 -4.73 -17.58
N ALA A 228 13.93 -5.06 -18.55
CA ALA A 228 12.61 -5.59 -18.30
C ALA A 228 12.34 -6.83 -19.14
N HIS A 229 11.51 -7.71 -18.59
CA HIS A 229 10.93 -8.84 -19.29
C HIS A 229 9.41 -8.68 -19.30
N LEU A 230 8.81 -8.77 -20.48
CA LEU A 230 7.36 -8.73 -20.66
C LEU A 230 6.85 -10.15 -20.73
N GLU A 231 6.02 -10.54 -19.76
CA GLU A 231 5.45 -11.88 -19.66
C GLU A 231 4.05 -11.90 -20.30
N PRO A 232 3.82 -12.72 -21.33
CA PRO A 232 2.51 -12.85 -21.96
C PRO A 232 1.48 -13.46 -21.01
N ILE A 233 0.31 -12.83 -20.93
CA ILE A 233 -0.82 -13.34 -20.14
C ILE A 233 -2.13 -12.84 -20.77
N ALA A 234 -3.15 -13.70 -20.82
CA ALA A 234 -4.48 -13.30 -21.28
C ALA A 234 -5.18 -12.41 -20.24
N ALA A 235 -5.93 -11.42 -20.70
CA ALA A 235 -6.65 -10.49 -19.80
C ALA A 235 -7.55 -11.22 -18.81
N ARG A 236 -8.25 -12.26 -19.26
CA ARG A 236 -9.13 -13.09 -18.42
C ARG A 236 -8.39 -13.87 -17.34
N ASP A 237 -7.20 -14.40 -17.65
CA ASP A 237 -6.40 -15.14 -16.68
C ASP A 237 -5.79 -14.19 -15.63
N PHE A 238 -5.45 -12.97 -16.07
CA PHE A 238 -4.90 -11.95 -15.18
C PHE A 238 -5.99 -11.35 -14.28
N LEU A 239 -7.04 -10.79 -14.89
CA LEU A 239 -8.02 -9.91 -14.26
C LEU A 239 -9.35 -10.60 -13.93
N GLY A 240 -9.69 -11.72 -14.59
CA GLY A 240 -11.01 -12.34 -14.52
C GLY A 240 -11.40 -12.88 -13.15
N GLY A 241 -10.41 -13.18 -12.29
CA GLY A 241 -10.62 -13.58 -10.90
C GLY A 241 -10.74 -12.42 -9.91
N LEU A 242 -10.53 -11.17 -10.35
CA LEU A 242 -10.54 -10.00 -9.47
C LEU A 242 -11.94 -9.40 -9.33
N ALA A 243 -12.20 -8.81 -8.16
CA ALA A 243 -13.37 -7.96 -7.96
C ALA A 243 -13.36 -6.79 -8.96
N GLY A 244 -14.53 -6.42 -9.47
CA GLY A 244 -14.64 -5.40 -10.51
C GLY A 244 -14.65 -5.96 -11.94
N TRP A 245 -14.35 -7.25 -12.17
CA TRP A 245 -14.43 -7.85 -13.51
C TRP A 245 -15.84 -7.84 -14.13
N PRO A 246 -16.92 -8.18 -13.40
CA PRO A 246 -18.28 -8.03 -13.93
C PRO A 246 -18.64 -6.58 -14.28
N GLU A 247 -18.16 -5.61 -13.49
CA GLU A 247 -18.31 -4.18 -13.74
C GLU A 247 -17.48 -3.72 -14.94
N ALA A 248 -16.28 -4.28 -15.13
CA ALA A 248 -15.44 -4.07 -16.31
C ALA A 248 -16.18 -4.46 -17.59
N ALA A 249 -16.92 -5.58 -17.57
CA ALA A 249 -17.73 -6.02 -18.71
C ALA A 249 -18.85 -5.03 -19.06
N ILE A 250 -19.39 -4.29 -18.07
CA ILE A 250 -20.36 -3.22 -18.33
C ILE A 250 -19.66 -2.03 -18.99
N VAL A 251 -18.51 -1.61 -18.48
CA VAL A 251 -17.68 -0.54 -19.07
C VAL A 251 -17.29 -0.88 -20.51
N ALA A 252 -16.82 -2.10 -20.75
CA ALA A 252 -16.46 -2.61 -22.07
C ALA A 252 -17.65 -2.61 -23.03
N LYS A 253 -18.83 -3.06 -22.57
CA LYS A 253 -20.07 -3.02 -23.35
C LYS A 253 -20.47 -1.59 -23.71
N CYS A 254 -20.32 -0.65 -22.79
CA CYS A 254 -20.59 0.76 -23.04
C CYS A 254 -19.67 1.36 -24.11
N ASP A 255 -18.43 0.88 -24.19
CA ASP A 255 -17.45 1.31 -25.18
C ASP A 255 -17.44 0.43 -26.45
N GLY A 256 -18.33 -0.57 -26.54
CA GLY A 256 -18.48 -1.44 -27.71
C GLY A 256 -17.31 -2.40 -27.94
N ILE A 257 -16.57 -2.79 -26.89
CA ILE A 257 -15.41 -3.67 -26.98
C ILE A 257 -15.63 -5.02 -26.29
N ASP A 258 -14.90 -6.04 -26.74
CA ASP A 258 -14.84 -7.36 -26.10
C ASP A 258 -13.54 -7.49 -25.30
N LEU A 259 -13.65 -7.70 -23.99
CA LEU A 259 -12.51 -7.80 -23.06
C LEU A 259 -11.58 -8.96 -23.39
N ASP A 260 -12.09 -10.04 -23.97
CA ASP A 260 -11.30 -11.24 -24.30
C ASP A 260 -10.54 -11.08 -25.64
N ALA A 261 -10.89 -10.07 -26.45
CA ALA A 261 -10.32 -9.85 -27.79
C ALA A 261 -9.39 -8.62 -27.89
N VAL A 262 -9.28 -7.81 -26.83
CA VAL A 262 -8.45 -6.60 -26.81
C VAL A 262 -7.09 -6.84 -26.15
N ASP A 263 -6.15 -5.91 -26.38
CA ASP A 263 -4.89 -5.87 -25.63
C ASP A 263 -5.14 -5.76 -24.13
N ILE A 264 -4.31 -6.42 -23.32
CA ILE A 264 -4.45 -6.43 -21.87
C ILE A 264 -4.42 -5.03 -21.25
N ALA A 265 -3.73 -4.04 -21.84
CA ALA A 265 -3.78 -2.65 -21.38
C ALA A 265 -5.19 -2.07 -21.46
N VAL A 266 -5.94 -2.39 -22.53
CA VAL A 266 -7.33 -1.92 -22.70
C VAL A 266 -8.25 -2.62 -21.70
N ALA A 267 -8.11 -3.93 -21.55
CA ALA A 267 -8.88 -4.70 -20.58
C ALA A 267 -8.60 -4.25 -19.13
N GLU A 268 -7.33 -3.99 -18.80
CA GLU A 268 -6.91 -3.44 -17.52
C GLU A 268 -7.55 -2.07 -17.26
N ARG A 269 -7.56 -1.15 -18.23
CA ARG A 269 -8.24 0.15 -18.05
C ARG A 269 -9.73 0.00 -17.78
N CYS A 270 -10.40 -0.90 -18.50
CA CYS A 270 -11.82 -1.18 -18.27
C CYS A 270 -12.04 -1.79 -16.88
N TRP A 271 -11.15 -2.69 -16.45
CA TRP A 271 -11.20 -3.27 -15.11
C TRP A 271 -10.94 -2.23 -14.02
N ARG A 272 -9.94 -1.35 -14.18
CA ARG A 272 -9.67 -0.25 -13.24
C ARG A 272 -10.89 0.64 -13.10
N VAL A 273 -11.50 1.05 -14.22
CA VAL A 273 -12.73 1.84 -14.18
C VAL A 273 -13.87 1.05 -13.52
N GLY A 274 -14.11 -0.20 -13.90
CA GLY A 274 -15.16 -1.04 -13.31
C GLY A 274 -15.01 -1.20 -11.79
N ASN A 275 -13.80 -1.48 -11.31
CA ASN A 275 -13.45 -1.58 -9.90
C ASN A 275 -13.63 -0.22 -9.18
N GLY A 276 -13.22 0.89 -9.81
CA GLY A 276 -13.46 2.24 -9.31
C GLY A 276 -14.94 2.59 -9.15
N LEU A 277 -15.76 2.27 -10.15
CA LEU A 277 -17.22 2.47 -10.10
C LEU A 277 -17.88 1.59 -9.06
N ARG A 278 -17.41 0.36 -8.88
CA ARG A 278 -17.83 -0.52 -7.78
C ARG A 278 -17.53 0.14 -6.43
N GLY A 279 -16.30 0.58 -6.20
CA GLY A 279 -15.89 1.26 -4.98
C GLY A 279 -16.72 2.53 -4.72
N ALA A 280 -16.96 3.31 -5.77
CA ALA A 280 -17.80 4.51 -5.71
C ALA A 280 -19.25 4.22 -5.31
N LEU A 281 -19.88 3.21 -5.92
CA LEU A 281 -21.25 2.82 -5.60
C LEU A 281 -21.35 2.32 -4.16
N LEU A 282 -20.41 1.49 -3.72
CA LEU A 282 -20.33 1.04 -2.32
C LEU A 282 -20.19 2.23 -1.38
N ALA A 283 -19.30 3.18 -1.70
CA ALA A 283 -19.10 4.39 -0.90
C ALA A 283 -20.37 5.24 -0.82
N ILE A 284 -20.98 5.60 -1.95
CA ILE A 284 -22.22 6.39 -2.03
C ILE A 284 -23.29 5.78 -1.14
N SER A 285 -23.38 4.46 -1.23
CA SER A 285 -24.41 3.69 -0.57
C SER A 285 -24.18 3.62 0.94
N ARG A 286 -22.94 3.62 1.44
CA ARG A 286 -22.61 3.57 2.87
C ARG A 286 -23.48 4.55 3.68
N ARG A 287 -24.16 4.03 4.71
CA ARG A 287 -24.88 4.83 5.70
C ARG A 287 -23.88 5.49 6.64
N LEU A 288 -24.09 6.77 6.96
CA LEU A 288 -23.23 7.47 7.92
C LEU A 288 -23.29 6.80 9.30
N PHE A 289 -22.18 6.85 10.04
CA PHE A 289 -22.00 6.38 11.41
C PHE A 289 -22.22 4.86 11.62
N LEU A 290 -22.41 4.10 10.54
CA LEU A 290 -22.42 2.64 10.60
C LEU A 290 -21.07 2.09 10.11
N PRO A 291 -20.65 0.92 10.64
CA PRO A 291 -19.48 0.24 10.11
C PRO A 291 -19.65 0.00 8.60
N PRO A 292 -18.54 0.05 7.83
CA PRO A 292 -18.55 -0.31 6.43
C PRO A 292 -18.69 -1.84 6.29
N THR A 293 -19.85 -2.39 6.63
CA THR A 293 -20.18 -3.81 6.44
C THR A 293 -21.58 -3.93 5.86
N GLU A 294 -21.60 -4.55 4.69
CA GLU A 294 -22.72 -5.04 3.87
C GLU A 294 -23.99 -4.21 3.87
N HIS A 295 -24.17 -3.51 2.74
CA HIS A 295 -25.52 -3.20 2.30
C HIS A 295 -26.24 -4.46 1.93
N VAL A 296 -27.07 -4.87 2.87
CA VAL A 296 -28.08 -5.87 2.68
C VAL A 296 -29.34 -5.14 2.20
N ASP A 297 -29.89 -5.54 1.06
CA ASP A 297 -31.19 -5.02 0.62
C ASP A 297 -32.30 -5.39 1.62
N ALA A 298 -33.51 -4.88 1.41
CA ALA A 298 -34.66 -5.18 2.28
C ALA A 298 -34.99 -6.68 2.40
N SER A 299 -34.35 -7.54 1.59
CA SER A 299 -34.54 -8.99 1.55
C SER A 299 -33.40 -9.81 2.14
N GLY A 300 -32.35 -9.19 2.70
CA GLY A 300 -31.25 -9.96 3.28
C GLY A 300 -30.07 -10.23 2.34
N ASN A 301 -30.05 -9.66 1.12
CA ASN A 301 -29.01 -9.93 0.13
C ASN A 301 -28.05 -8.74 -0.07
N PRO A 302 -26.74 -8.99 -0.25
CA PRO A 302 -25.78 -7.95 -0.66
C PRO A 302 -26.29 -7.22 -1.90
N ARG A 303 -26.29 -5.88 -1.86
CA ARG A 303 -26.74 -5.05 -2.97
C ARG A 303 -25.95 -5.41 -4.22
N ASP A 304 -26.64 -5.90 -5.25
CA ASP A 304 -26.02 -6.26 -6.53
C ASP A 304 -25.53 -5.00 -7.25
N VAL A 305 -24.27 -4.64 -6.99
CA VAL A 305 -23.58 -3.49 -7.59
C VAL A 305 -23.62 -3.57 -9.12
N VAL A 306 -23.57 -4.78 -9.68
CA VAL A 306 -23.62 -5.00 -11.13
C VAL A 306 -25.00 -4.60 -11.68
N SER A 307 -26.08 -4.98 -10.99
CA SER A 307 -27.44 -4.56 -11.35
C SER A 307 -27.61 -3.03 -11.28
N VAL A 308 -27.14 -2.39 -10.20
CA VAL A 308 -27.19 -0.93 -10.07
C VAL A 308 -26.41 -0.26 -11.20
N LEU A 309 -25.20 -0.73 -11.50
CA LEU A 309 -24.37 -0.16 -12.55
C LEU A 309 -25.02 -0.32 -13.93
N ARG A 310 -25.65 -1.46 -14.23
CA ARG A 310 -26.44 -1.67 -15.46
C ARG A 310 -27.60 -0.69 -15.57
N GLN A 311 -28.31 -0.43 -14.47
CA GLN A 311 -29.42 0.53 -14.46
C GLN A 311 -28.95 1.95 -14.73
N VAL A 312 -27.83 2.37 -14.12
CA VAL A 312 -27.23 3.68 -14.39
C VAL A 312 -26.78 3.78 -15.85
N ALA A 313 -26.06 2.77 -16.35
CA ALA A 313 -25.60 2.74 -17.74
C ALA A 313 -26.77 2.84 -18.76
N ALA A 314 -27.89 2.15 -18.49
CA ALA A 314 -29.08 2.22 -19.35
C ALA A 314 -29.77 3.59 -19.34
N ARG A 315 -29.66 4.37 -18.26
CA ARG A 315 -30.25 5.71 -18.14
C ARG A 315 -29.39 6.81 -18.76
N HIS A 316 -28.07 6.64 -18.83
CA HIS A 316 -27.12 7.68 -19.19
C HIS A 316 -26.40 7.38 -20.51
N SER A 317 -27.13 7.40 -21.63
CA SER A 317 -26.64 7.29 -23.03
C SER A 317 -25.82 6.04 -23.41
N GLY A 318 -25.50 5.17 -22.46
CA GLY A 318 -24.83 3.89 -22.69
C GLY A 318 -23.32 3.98 -22.91
N THR A 319 -22.66 5.13 -22.75
CA THR A 319 -21.19 5.26 -22.87
C THR A 319 -20.49 5.18 -21.52
N SER A 320 -19.20 4.76 -21.49
CA SER A 320 -18.48 4.68 -20.21
C SER A 320 -18.26 6.04 -19.57
N GLU A 321 -18.15 7.09 -20.39
CA GLU A 321 -17.90 8.46 -19.95
C GLU A 321 -19.11 9.04 -19.21
N ALA A 322 -20.30 8.92 -19.79
CA ALA A 322 -21.54 9.33 -19.15
C ALA A 322 -21.82 8.52 -17.87
N LEU A 323 -21.44 7.24 -17.85
CA LEU A 323 -21.51 6.40 -16.67
C LEU A 323 -20.58 6.90 -15.54
N ILE A 324 -19.32 7.22 -15.87
CA ILE A 324 -18.35 7.77 -14.90
C ILE A 324 -18.83 9.12 -14.39
N GLU A 325 -19.29 10.01 -15.28
CA GLU A 325 -19.80 11.33 -14.90
C GLU A 325 -20.97 11.24 -13.93
N ALA A 326 -21.98 10.42 -14.24
CA ALA A 326 -23.15 10.23 -13.38
C ALA A 326 -22.78 9.75 -11.96
N ILE A 327 -21.83 8.82 -11.85
CA ILE A 327 -21.36 8.30 -10.56
C ILE A 327 -20.48 9.34 -9.84
N SER A 328 -19.65 10.10 -10.57
CA SER A 328 -18.82 11.16 -10.01
C SER A 328 -19.67 12.27 -9.39
N THR A 329 -20.73 12.72 -10.08
CA THR A 329 -21.66 13.71 -9.54
C THR A 329 -22.35 13.19 -8.26
N ALA A 330 -22.72 11.90 -8.23
CA ALA A 330 -23.31 11.30 -7.04
C ALA A 330 -22.30 11.21 -5.86
N LEU A 331 -21.03 10.91 -6.14
CA LEU A 331 -19.95 10.96 -5.14
C LEU A 331 -19.75 12.36 -4.59
N GLU A 332 -19.68 13.37 -5.45
CA GLU A 332 -19.50 14.78 -5.06
C GLU A 332 -20.67 15.25 -4.18
N ALA A 333 -21.91 14.92 -4.55
CA ALA A 333 -23.09 15.23 -3.74
C ALA A 333 -23.06 14.56 -2.36
N ARG A 334 -22.40 13.40 -2.23
CA ARG A 334 -22.26 12.67 -0.97
C ARG A 334 -21.15 13.23 -0.08
N ARG A 335 -20.13 13.86 -0.67
CA ARG A 335 -18.90 14.29 0.00
C ARG A 335 -19.14 15.19 1.21
N ALA A 336 -20.02 16.19 1.09
CA ALA A 336 -20.35 17.09 2.19
C ALA A 336 -20.84 16.35 3.45
N ARG A 337 -21.60 15.25 3.26
CA ARG A 337 -22.09 14.44 4.37
C ARG A 337 -21.00 13.60 5.02
N TRP A 338 -20.03 13.12 4.24
CA TRP A 338 -18.86 12.41 4.79
C TRP A 338 -17.92 13.35 5.53
N ASP A 339 -17.72 14.57 5.03
CA ASP A 339 -16.92 15.58 5.70
C ASP A 339 -17.57 15.99 7.04
N ALA A 340 -18.89 16.12 7.08
CA ALA A 340 -19.64 16.35 8.32
C ALA A 340 -19.51 15.18 9.32
N GLU A 341 -19.69 13.92 8.87
CA GLU A 341 -19.47 12.73 9.70
C GLU A 341 -18.03 12.68 10.26
N ALA A 342 -17.03 12.93 9.41
CA ALA A 342 -15.64 12.96 9.81
C ALA A 342 -15.37 14.07 10.85
N SER A 343 -15.96 15.26 10.66
CA SER A 343 -15.85 16.36 11.62
C SER A 343 -16.52 16.05 12.96
N LEU A 344 -17.64 15.33 12.96
CA LEU A 344 -18.35 14.94 14.19
C LEU A 344 -17.58 13.86 14.96
N LEU A 345 -16.96 12.93 14.25
CA LEU A 345 -16.14 11.86 14.83
C LEU A 345 -14.71 12.31 15.19
N ALA A 346 -14.29 13.48 14.75
CA ALA A 346 -13.04 14.09 15.16
C ALA A 346 -13.13 14.63 16.59
N PHE A 347 -11.99 14.71 17.28
CA PHE A 347 -11.94 15.31 18.60
C PHE A 347 -12.42 16.76 18.55
N PRO A 348 -13.35 17.18 19.42
CA PRO A 348 -13.99 18.48 19.29
C PRO A 348 -13.10 19.64 19.78
N VAL A 349 -12.01 19.35 20.51
CA VAL A 349 -11.09 20.34 21.07
C VAL A 349 -9.65 20.12 20.58
N PRO A 350 -8.80 21.17 20.50
CA PRO A 350 -7.38 21.01 20.18
C PRO A 350 -6.62 20.18 21.22
N TYR A 351 -5.67 19.36 20.79
CA TYR A 351 -4.81 18.55 21.68
C TYR A 351 -4.16 19.40 22.78
N ALA A 352 -3.64 20.58 22.46
CA ALA A 352 -2.97 21.44 23.43
C ALA A 352 -3.90 21.89 24.56
N THR A 353 -5.14 22.28 24.21
CA THR A 353 -6.17 22.69 25.19
C THR A 353 -6.56 21.53 26.10
N TRP A 354 -6.77 20.34 25.52
CA TRP A 354 -7.12 19.15 26.30
C TRP A 354 -5.96 18.69 27.19
N ALA A 355 -4.73 18.66 26.66
CA ALA A 355 -3.54 18.26 27.40
C ALA A 355 -3.24 19.19 28.58
N GLN A 356 -3.41 20.50 28.40
CA GLN A 356 -3.30 21.47 29.49
C GLN A 356 -4.28 21.13 30.63
N ARG A 357 -5.55 20.90 30.29
CA ARG A 357 -6.56 20.53 31.30
C ARG A 357 -6.24 19.21 32.00
N PHE A 358 -5.80 18.20 31.25
CA PHE A 358 -5.39 16.91 31.80
C PHE A 358 -4.24 17.06 32.79
N GLU A 359 -3.23 17.86 32.45
CA GLU A 359 -2.07 18.11 33.31
C GLU A 359 -2.40 18.96 34.53
N GLU A 360 -3.30 19.96 34.39
CA GLU A 360 -3.84 20.74 35.52
C GLU A 360 -4.54 19.83 36.53
N VAL A 361 -5.50 18.99 36.09
CA VAL A 361 -6.22 18.11 37.00
C VAL A 361 -5.32 17.07 37.65
N ARG A 362 -4.31 16.58 36.91
CA ARG A 362 -3.35 15.62 37.45
C ARG A 362 -2.48 16.24 38.56
N ARG A 363 -2.05 17.49 38.39
CA ARG A 363 -1.32 18.25 39.42
C ARG A 363 -2.17 18.53 40.65
N ASP A 364 -3.43 18.90 40.45
CA ASP A 364 -4.35 19.17 41.56
C ASP A 364 -4.69 17.89 42.35
N GLY A 365 -4.68 16.74 41.68
CA GLY A 365 -4.94 15.43 42.28
C GLY A 365 -3.79 14.83 43.11
N THR A 366 -2.54 15.28 42.91
CA THR A 366 -1.37 14.80 43.69
C THR A 366 -1.15 15.57 44.99
N GLY A 367 -2.01 16.55 45.32
CA GLY A 367 -1.98 17.22 46.60
C GLY A 367 -1.03 18.42 46.67
N GLY A 368 -1.29 19.44 45.84
CA GLY A 368 -1.21 20.87 46.21
C GLY A 368 0.12 21.52 46.61
N ASP A 369 1.18 20.78 46.94
CA ASP A 369 2.51 21.35 47.13
C ASP A 369 3.21 21.31 45.78
N GLY A 370 3.47 22.49 45.20
CA GLY A 370 3.90 22.70 43.82
C GLY A 370 5.28 22.15 43.43
N ALA A 371 5.60 20.91 43.78
CA ALA A 371 6.66 20.14 43.15
C ALA A 371 6.27 19.94 41.67
N SER A 372 7.23 20.13 40.76
CA SER A 372 6.97 19.86 39.36
C SER A 372 6.65 18.38 39.24
N LEU A 373 5.60 18.02 38.53
CA LEU A 373 5.28 16.61 38.28
C LEU A 373 6.47 15.89 37.58
N VAL A 374 7.30 16.67 36.88
CA VAL A 374 8.59 16.22 36.35
C VAL A 374 9.53 15.75 37.46
N ASP A 375 9.56 16.45 38.60
CA ASP A 375 10.38 16.12 39.77
C ASP A 375 9.88 14.84 40.45
N GLU A 376 8.55 14.66 40.63
CA GLU A 376 7.97 13.44 41.20
C GLU A 376 8.28 12.20 40.34
N VAL A 377 8.16 12.33 39.01
CA VAL A 377 8.45 11.24 38.07
C VAL A 377 9.95 10.99 37.99
N ALA A 378 10.79 12.04 38.06
CA ALA A 378 12.24 11.89 38.10
C ALA A 378 12.69 11.18 39.39
N GLU A 379 12.10 11.51 40.54
CA GLU A 379 12.39 10.87 41.82
C GLU A 379 11.96 9.39 41.84
N LEU A 380 10.80 9.06 41.27
CA LEU A 380 10.37 7.66 41.08
C LEU A 380 11.32 6.89 40.16
N LEU A 381 11.77 7.49 39.04
CA LEU A 381 12.75 6.89 38.13
C LEU A 381 14.13 6.70 38.80
N ALA A 382 14.54 7.63 39.67
CA ALA A 382 15.77 7.51 40.46
C ALA A 382 15.67 6.39 41.52
N SER A 383 14.48 6.19 42.11
CA SER A 383 14.23 5.14 43.10
C SER A 383 14.21 3.71 42.53
N ASP A 384 13.92 3.55 41.24
CA ASP A 384 13.83 2.26 40.54
C ASP A 384 15.19 1.75 40.01
N GLY A 385 16.30 2.40 40.39
CA GLY A 385 17.65 1.81 40.32
C GLY A 385 18.45 2.05 39.03
N SER A 386 18.26 3.15 38.29
CA SER A 386 19.11 3.49 37.15
C SER A 386 20.26 4.44 37.54
N ASP A 387 21.38 3.88 38.01
CA ASP A 387 22.61 4.59 38.43
C ASP A 387 23.39 5.31 37.29
N GLN A 388 22.76 5.78 36.21
CA GLN A 388 23.48 6.27 35.01
C GLN A 388 22.95 7.53 34.33
N LEU A 389 21.94 8.24 34.85
CA LEU A 389 21.48 9.48 34.24
C LEU A 389 21.97 10.70 35.02
N SER A 390 22.46 11.73 34.31
CA SER A 390 22.66 13.05 34.92
C SER A 390 21.29 13.65 35.28
N ALA A 391 21.23 14.57 36.23
CA ALA A 391 19.97 15.26 36.61
C ALA A 391 19.21 15.84 35.40
N SER A 392 19.92 16.33 34.37
CA SER A 392 19.34 16.77 33.10
C SER A 392 18.72 15.64 32.27
N GLY A 393 19.32 14.44 32.30
CA GLY A 393 18.83 13.26 31.59
C GLY A 393 17.60 12.62 32.25
N GLU A 394 17.49 12.71 33.57
CA GLU A 394 16.32 12.27 34.36
C GLU A 394 15.12 13.18 34.10
N GLU A 395 15.33 14.50 34.11
CA GLU A 395 14.29 15.48 33.79
C GLU A 395 13.74 15.28 32.35
N ASP A 396 14.63 15.04 31.39
CA ASP A 396 14.25 14.73 30.00
C ASP A 396 13.55 13.36 29.86
N ALA A 397 13.89 12.37 30.69
CA ALA A 397 13.20 11.08 30.73
C ALA A 397 11.79 11.21 31.31
N ALA A 398 11.65 11.94 32.42
CA ALA A 398 10.38 12.24 33.06
C ALA A 398 9.43 13.01 32.13
N ARG A 399 9.91 14.06 31.45
CA ARG A 399 9.13 14.80 30.43
C ARG A 399 8.67 13.90 29.29
N ARG A 400 9.52 12.97 28.82
CA ARG A 400 9.15 12.00 27.77
C ARG A 400 8.09 11.01 28.24
N LEU A 401 8.17 10.54 29.48
CA LEU A 401 7.19 9.62 30.06
C LEU A 401 5.82 10.31 30.23
N ILE A 402 5.81 11.54 30.74
CA ILE A 402 4.61 12.37 30.87
C ILE A 402 3.97 12.58 29.51
N ALA A 403 4.73 13.03 28.51
CA ALA A 403 4.21 13.23 27.15
C ALA A 403 3.64 11.95 26.53
N ARG A 404 4.23 10.78 26.82
CA ARG A 404 3.71 9.48 26.37
C ARG A 404 2.40 9.12 27.06
N SER A 405 2.31 9.35 28.37
CA SER A 405 1.10 9.13 29.16
C SER A 405 -0.05 10.03 28.68
N THR A 406 0.18 11.34 28.54
CA THR A 406 -0.81 12.30 28.03
C THR A 406 -1.31 11.92 26.63
N ARG A 407 -0.42 11.49 25.73
CA ARG A 407 -0.82 11.01 24.39
C ARG A 407 -1.66 9.73 24.45
N THR A 408 -1.37 8.83 25.39
CA THR A 408 -2.12 7.59 25.56
C THR A 408 -3.52 7.89 26.08
N ALA A 409 -3.63 8.71 27.13
CA ALA A 409 -4.91 9.18 27.66
C ALA A 409 -5.72 9.96 26.60
N HIS A 410 -5.07 10.80 25.80
CA HIS A 410 -5.74 11.51 24.70
C HIS A 410 -6.32 10.55 23.65
N ARG A 411 -5.61 9.46 23.30
CA ARG A 411 -6.17 8.44 22.38
C ARG A 411 -7.40 7.75 22.98
N GLU A 412 -7.37 7.48 24.29
CA GLU A 412 -8.52 6.90 24.99
C GLU A 412 -9.70 7.87 25.02
N ALA A 413 -9.48 9.14 25.37
CA ALA A 413 -10.51 10.19 25.33
C ALA A 413 -11.10 10.33 23.92
N HIS A 414 -10.25 10.28 22.89
CA HIS A 414 -10.68 10.29 21.50
C HIS A 414 -11.58 9.10 21.16
N GLN A 415 -11.24 7.90 21.65
CA GLN A 415 -12.05 6.71 21.46
C GLN A 415 -13.41 6.82 22.17
N ARG A 416 -13.43 7.27 23.44
CA ARG A 416 -14.67 7.52 24.20
C ARG A 416 -15.57 8.54 23.51
N HIS A 417 -14.99 9.62 22.98
CA HIS A 417 -15.74 10.61 22.18
C HIS A 417 -16.41 9.97 20.96
N ARG A 418 -15.65 9.21 20.17
CA ARG A 418 -16.19 8.50 19.00
C ARG A 418 -17.33 7.57 19.38
N GLU A 419 -17.18 6.80 20.46
CA GLU A 419 -18.21 5.89 20.95
C GLU A 419 -19.49 6.63 21.36
N ARG A 420 -19.38 7.78 22.04
CA ARG A 420 -20.53 8.62 22.38
C ARG A 420 -21.27 9.11 21.15
N VAL A 421 -20.55 9.65 20.16
CA VAL A 421 -21.15 10.12 18.90
C VAL A 421 -21.82 8.97 18.14
N LEU A 422 -21.18 7.81 18.07
CA LEU A 422 -21.75 6.63 17.40
C LEU A 422 -22.98 6.07 18.13
N ALA A 423 -22.99 6.07 19.47
CA ALA A 423 -24.14 5.64 20.26
C ALA A 423 -25.34 6.56 20.02
N GLU A 424 -25.12 7.87 20.01
CA GLU A 424 -26.18 8.84 19.73
C GLU A 424 -26.71 8.72 18.29
N ALA A 425 -25.80 8.59 17.32
CA ALA A 425 -26.18 8.37 15.93
C ALA A 425 -27.06 7.11 15.75
N ARG A 426 -26.78 6.03 16.50
CA ARG A 426 -27.61 4.82 16.49
C ARG A 426 -29.03 5.07 16.98
N LEU A 427 -29.21 5.82 18.06
CA LEU A 427 -30.54 6.18 18.58
C LEU A 427 -31.35 6.99 17.54
N LEU A 428 -30.69 7.92 16.85
CA LEU A 428 -31.32 8.71 15.78
C LEU A 428 -31.69 7.84 14.57
N ILE A 429 -30.82 6.89 14.19
CA ILE A 429 -31.09 5.90 13.14
C ILE A 429 -32.30 5.02 13.50
N GLU A 430 -32.37 4.52 14.72
CA GLU A 430 -33.49 3.68 15.21
C GLU A 430 -34.81 4.48 15.27
N SER A 431 -34.72 5.78 15.51
CA SER A 431 -35.86 6.71 15.50
C SER A 431 -36.31 7.12 14.08
N GLY A 432 -35.65 6.61 13.03
CA GLY A 432 -36.02 6.87 11.64
C GLY A 432 -35.60 8.26 11.13
N VAL A 433 -34.67 8.94 11.81
CA VAL A 433 -34.13 10.22 11.35
C VAL A 433 -33.25 9.99 10.12
N ASP A 434 -33.46 10.79 9.07
CA ASP A 434 -32.62 10.73 7.88
C ASP A 434 -31.20 11.27 8.15
N GLU A 435 -30.29 11.07 7.21
CA GLU A 435 -28.88 11.45 7.43
C GLU A 435 -28.66 12.95 7.58
N THR A 436 -29.46 13.78 6.92
CA THR A 436 -29.33 15.24 7.01
C THR A 436 -29.81 15.73 8.37
N GLY A 437 -30.95 15.23 8.84
CA GLY A 437 -31.47 15.51 10.18
C GLY A 437 -30.56 14.98 11.28
N MET A 438 -29.96 13.80 11.08
CA MET A 438 -29.00 13.22 12.02
C MET A 438 -27.75 14.09 12.16
N ILE A 439 -27.16 14.53 11.04
CA ILE A 439 -26.01 15.46 11.08
C ILE A 439 -26.38 16.72 11.87
N ALA A 440 -27.51 17.36 11.55
CA ALA A 440 -27.92 18.60 12.20
C ALA A 440 -28.12 18.44 13.72
N GLN A 441 -28.73 17.32 14.15
CA GLN A 441 -28.93 17.04 15.57
C GLN A 441 -27.62 16.74 16.31
N LEU A 442 -26.70 16.01 15.68
CA LEU A 442 -25.39 15.73 16.27
C LEU A 442 -24.50 16.99 16.33
N GLU A 443 -24.58 17.86 15.32
CA GLU A 443 -23.88 19.15 15.30
C GLU A 443 -24.39 20.10 16.39
N ALA A 444 -25.70 20.10 16.67
CA ALA A 444 -26.28 20.90 17.75
C ALA A 444 -25.74 20.53 19.14
N ARG A 445 -25.15 19.34 19.30
CA ARG A 445 -24.55 18.83 20.55
C ARG A 445 -23.04 19.06 20.65
N ARG A 446 -22.43 19.77 19.69
CA ARG A 446 -20.97 19.94 19.63
C ARG A 446 -20.38 20.61 20.87
N ASP A 447 -21.11 21.55 21.46
CA ASP A 447 -20.68 22.22 22.70
C ASP A 447 -20.72 21.26 23.89
N ASP A 448 -21.77 20.43 24.00
CA ASP A 448 -21.85 19.35 25.00
C ASP A 448 -20.69 18.36 24.87
N TRP A 449 -20.34 17.98 23.63
CA TRP A 449 -19.21 17.09 23.35
C TRP A 449 -17.88 17.69 23.80
N SER A 450 -17.71 18.99 23.58
CA SER A 450 -16.53 19.72 24.05
C SER A 450 -16.45 19.71 25.58
N SER A 451 -17.57 19.88 26.28
CA SER A 451 -17.61 19.76 27.74
C SER A 451 -17.25 18.34 28.21
N HIS A 452 -17.89 17.30 27.63
CA HIS A 452 -17.65 15.91 28.03
C HIS A 452 -16.20 15.46 27.84
N VAL A 453 -15.52 15.88 26.77
CA VAL A 453 -14.10 15.52 26.60
C VAL A 453 -13.18 16.25 27.57
N MET A 454 -13.56 17.44 28.05
CA MET A 454 -12.85 18.15 29.11
C MET A 454 -13.08 17.50 30.48
N ASP A 455 -14.26 16.92 30.71
CA ASP A 455 -14.53 16.10 31.89
C ASP A 455 -13.76 14.78 31.85
N ASP A 456 -13.65 14.14 30.68
CA ASP A 456 -12.83 12.93 30.49
C ASP A 456 -11.37 13.18 30.85
N ALA A 457 -10.84 14.38 30.58
CA ALA A 457 -9.49 14.75 30.99
C ALA A 457 -9.33 14.61 32.52
N GLY A 458 -10.34 15.02 33.29
CA GLY A 458 -10.34 14.88 34.73
C GLY A 458 -10.50 13.44 35.22
N VAL A 459 -11.29 12.62 34.52
CA VAL A 459 -11.45 11.19 34.85
C VAL A 459 -10.16 10.41 34.57
N LEU A 460 -9.54 10.65 33.42
CA LEU A 460 -8.32 9.95 32.97
C LEU A 460 -7.06 10.44 33.70
N ALA A 461 -7.05 11.67 34.21
CA ALA A 461 -5.93 12.22 34.95
C ALA A 461 -5.80 11.63 36.37
N ARG A 462 -6.89 11.08 36.92
CA ARG A 462 -6.87 10.46 38.25
C ARG A 462 -6.22 9.09 38.16
N PRO A 463 -5.26 8.76 39.06
CA PRO A 463 -4.73 7.41 39.13
C PRO A 463 -5.88 6.45 39.39
N SER A 464 -5.95 5.37 38.62
CA SER A 464 -6.87 4.27 38.90
C SER A 464 -6.53 3.73 40.28
N THR A 465 -7.34 4.03 41.29
CA THR A 465 -7.19 3.38 42.60
C THR A 465 -7.38 1.88 42.40
N PRO A 466 -6.43 1.03 42.80
CA PRO A 466 -6.63 -0.42 42.82
C PRO A 466 -7.78 -0.83 43.74
#